data_AF-A0A535FLQ1-F1
#
_entry.id   AF-A0A535FLQ1-F1
#
_cell.length_a   1.000
_cell.length_b   1.000
_cell.length_c   1.000
_cell.angle_alpha   90.00
_cell.angle_beta   90.00
_cell.angle_gamma   90.00
#
_symmetry.space_group_name_H-M   'P 1'
#
loop_
_entity.id
_entity.type
_entity.pdbx_description
1 polymer ?
#
loop_
_entity_poly.entity_id
_entity_poly.type
_entity_poly.pdbx_seq_one_letter_code
_entity_poly.pdbx_strand_id
1 'polypeptide(L)'
;MAYRTSFEGSFLLDKPLQQKHGAYLKKFSQTRRVKCFAEKLAAYSDPLREAVGLPVGPEGAYFVGKNLGYEDPVVFENDTSRFLVPPQSQPGFWCKWTPTEDGTAIVHNGHGDFYFYVEWLQYLLEHFLMPWGYTLHGTVYWRGSDEADHGYVTLENNKVAVRTWSPEDGQHKSSVQQPISCAHKDAHETHDICIHLLAIEPGAVNYHRWFTGQGYESYLICEKCHAQLEAGKHDITLGHICKRCFREIEENGSFSGIIGQPASKECITALSILRETVTLPISERILALQPVNALHECVWIALTAEGNLLRINLTGKTVARLTHLPPSQLDLTKEVTLHLSPDGQLAALANTHGQHGLVVAMSTGQTLLKLRRGNDYIEQSSFPIAFFVENGRTLLAHGTEWNRLDISDPSSGELLTPRLTPEHERGKPLPPHYLDYFHCRLTVSPDQQWIVDNGWVWQPVGCITAWHLPTWLHDNVWESEDGAIQKVLCMRDGFWDGPLCWVDQHVLAVWGYGDAGEWMVPAVRLFDVASGTELRWFAGPKGSLAFDSYLFSFSSDDGLAVWDIETGGRLLYVADFRPTHYHHGAKQFLVPGEDGKFIIGSLQ
;
A
#
# COMPACT_ATOMS: atom_id res chain seq x y z
N MET A 1 13.27 -6.57 -9.41
CA MET A 1 14.70 -6.47 -9.01
C MET A 1 14.73 -5.75 -7.66
N ALA A 2 15.37 -6.32 -6.63
CA ALA A 2 15.44 -5.69 -5.30
C ALA A 2 16.14 -4.32 -5.38
N TYR A 3 15.55 -3.30 -4.74
CA TYR A 3 16.12 -1.95 -4.68
C TYR A 3 17.45 -1.98 -3.90
N ARG A 4 18.56 -1.93 -4.63
CA ARG A 4 19.91 -1.94 -4.10
C ARG A 4 20.41 -0.51 -3.93
N THR A 5 20.79 -0.16 -2.69
CA THR A 5 21.53 1.08 -2.39
C THR A 5 23.01 0.77 -2.25
N SER A 6 23.85 1.50 -2.97
CA SER A 6 25.30 1.44 -2.89
C SER A 6 25.86 2.70 -2.22
N PHE A 7 26.98 2.56 -1.52
CA PHE A 7 27.65 3.65 -0.81
C PHE A 7 29.13 3.64 -1.14
N GLU A 8 29.67 4.80 -1.51
CA GLU A 8 31.08 5.00 -1.83
C GLU A 8 31.63 6.17 -1.01
N GLY A 9 32.72 5.91 -0.28
CA GLY A 9 33.34 6.86 0.62
C GLY A 9 33.35 6.38 2.07
N SER A 10 33.80 7.26 2.97
CA SER A 10 33.91 6.97 4.40
C SER A 10 33.77 8.24 5.23
N PHE A 11 33.26 8.11 6.45
CA PHE A 11 33.30 9.19 7.43
C PHE A 11 34.50 9.00 8.36
N LEU A 12 35.48 9.89 8.24
CA LEU A 12 36.71 9.89 9.02
C LEU A 12 36.45 10.35 10.44
N LEU A 13 37.04 9.66 11.41
CA LEU A 13 37.06 10.08 12.81
C LEU A 13 38.22 11.06 13.05
N ASP A 14 38.02 12.00 13.97
CA ASP A 14 39.06 12.91 14.47
C ASP A 14 40.26 12.18 15.09
N LYS A 15 40.01 10.97 15.62
CA LYS A 15 41.02 10.05 16.17
C LYS A 15 40.54 8.60 16.09
N PRO A 16 41.45 7.61 16.07
CA PRO A 16 41.06 6.20 16.03
C PRO A 16 40.16 5.79 17.20
N LEU A 17 39.18 4.91 16.94
CA LEU A 17 38.35 4.31 17.97
C LEU A 17 39.21 3.52 18.96
N GLN A 18 38.88 3.60 20.25
CA GLN A 18 39.38 2.63 21.21
C GLN A 18 38.90 1.24 20.82
N GLN A 19 39.73 0.22 21.05
CA GLN A 19 39.43 -1.17 20.66
C GLN A 19 38.04 -1.63 21.13
N LYS A 20 37.65 -1.25 22.35
CA LYS A 20 36.33 -1.57 22.93
C LYS A 20 35.16 -0.88 22.21
N HIS A 21 35.31 0.38 21.80
CA HIS A 21 34.29 1.13 21.04
C HIS A 21 34.12 0.55 19.64
N GLY A 22 35.24 0.24 18.96
CA GLY A 22 35.23 -0.41 17.65
C GLY A 22 34.58 -1.79 17.69
N ALA A 23 34.92 -2.61 18.70
CA ALA A 23 34.33 -3.94 18.87
C ALA A 23 32.81 -3.88 19.13
N TYR A 24 32.35 -2.94 19.96
CA TYR A 24 30.92 -2.74 20.21
C TYR A 24 30.17 -2.32 18.94
N LEU A 25 30.63 -1.26 18.25
CA LEU A 25 29.97 -0.75 17.03
C LEU A 25 29.94 -1.79 15.91
N LYS A 26 31.03 -2.56 15.76
CA LYS A 26 31.07 -3.68 14.82
C LYS A 26 29.99 -4.71 15.15
N LYS A 27 29.87 -5.13 16.41
CA LYS A 27 28.84 -6.08 16.83
C LYS A 27 27.42 -5.50 16.71
N PHE A 28 27.24 -4.23 17.03
CA PHE A 28 25.99 -3.50 16.87
C PHE A 28 25.50 -3.55 15.41
N SER A 29 26.40 -3.34 14.45
CA SER A 29 26.08 -3.43 13.01
C SER A 29 25.75 -4.85 12.51
N GLN A 30 26.04 -5.89 13.29
CA GLN A 30 25.87 -7.30 12.94
C GLN A 30 24.68 -7.96 13.63
N THR A 31 23.91 -7.21 14.42
CA THR A 31 22.83 -7.76 15.23
C THR A 31 21.49 -7.12 14.89
N ARG A 32 20.43 -7.92 14.81
CA ARG A 32 19.07 -7.45 14.53
C ARG A 32 18.54 -6.69 15.74
N ARG A 33 17.94 -5.54 15.50
CA ARG A 33 17.38 -4.67 16.54
C ARG A 33 15.93 -5.04 16.81
N VAL A 34 15.60 -5.41 18.05
CA VAL A 34 14.28 -5.90 18.43
C VAL A 34 13.90 -5.33 19.80
N LYS A 35 12.68 -4.82 19.93
CA LYS A 35 12.10 -4.32 21.17
C LYS A 35 11.98 -5.45 22.19
N CYS A 36 12.53 -5.22 23.37
CA CYS A 36 12.61 -6.20 24.45
C CYS A 36 12.25 -5.59 25.81
N PHE A 37 11.86 -6.44 26.76
CA PHE A 37 11.80 -6.07 28.17
C PHE A 37 13.23 -5.87 28.70
N ALA A 38 13.65 -4.61 28.85
CA ALA A 38 15.01 -4.24 29.24
C ALA A 38 15.42 -4.88 30.58
N GLU A 39 14.48 -5.05 31.51
CA GLU A 39 14.68 -5.66 32.82
C GLU A 39 15.03 -7.15 32.70
N LYS A 40 14.35 -7.87 31.80
CA LYS A 40 14.63 -9.29 31.55
C LYS A 40 15.95 -9.47 30.78
N LEU A 41 16.24 -8.55 29.88
CA LEU A 41 17.43 -8.57 29.05
C LEU A 41 18.72 -8.26 29.86
N ALA A 42 18.60 -7.54 30.98
CA ALA A 42 19.72 -7.25 31.89
C ALA A 42 20.38 -8.51 32.49
N ALA A 43 19.69 -9.66 32.51
CA ALA A 43 20.24 -10.93 32.97
C ALA A 43 21.14 -11.63 31.92
N TYR A 44 21.17 -11.14 30.67
CA TYR A 44 21.93 -11.75 29.59
C TYR A 44 23.35 -11.17 29.53
N SER A 45 24.33 -12.04 29.28
CA SER A 45 25.72 -11.63 29.12
C SER A 45 25.89 -10.76 27.87
N ASP A 46 26.46 -9.56 28.05
CA ASP A 46 26.84 -8.65 26.96
C ASP A 46 28.16 -7.93 27.31
N PRO A 47 29.30 -8.64 27.23
CA PRO A 47 30.58 -8.11 27.68
C PRO A 47 31.06 -6.93 26.83
N LEU A 48 30.63 -6.82 25.58
CA LEU A 48 31.00 -5.69 24.70
C LEU A 48 30.27 -4.42 25.12
N ARG A 49 28.97 -4.49 25.42
CA ARG A 49 28.19 -3.36 25.96
C ARG A 49 28.73 -2.89 27.31
N GLU A 50 29.05 -3.83 28.20
CA GLU A 50 29.59 -3.53 29.53
C GLU A 50 30.96 -2.87 29.46
N ALA A 51 31.84 -3.33 28.55
CA ALA A 51 33.17 -2.74 28.37
C ALA A 51 33.14 -1.25 27.96
N VAL A 52 32.09 -0.84 27.25
CA VAL A 52 31.88 0.55 26.81
C VAL A 52 31.00 1.35 27.79
N GLY A 53 30.60 0.76 28.92
CA GLY A 53 29.87 1.43 29.99
C GLY A 53 28.42 1.79 29.65
N LEU A 54 27.82 1.14 28.65
CA LEU A 54 26.43 1.40 28.26
C LEU A 54 25.44 0.60 29.14
N PRO A 55 24.27 1.17 29.49
CA PRO A 55 23.18 0.37 30.04
C PRO A 55 22.61 -0.56 28.95
N VAL A 56 21.67 -1.45 29.30
CA VAL A 56 20.90 -2.24 28.31
C VAL A 56 20.13 -1.33 27.33
N GLY A 57 19.79 -0.13 27.78
CA GLY A 57 19.07 0.88 27.00
C GLY A 57 17.55 0.68 27.04
N PRO A 58 16.76 1.72 26.73
CA PRO A 58 15.31 1.59 26.60
C PRO A 58 14.96 0.49 25.62
N GLU A 59 14.04 -0.39 26.00
CA GLU A 59 13.58 -1.50 25.16
C GLU A 59 14.69 -2.44 24.64
N GLY A 60 15.85 -2.48 25.30
CA GLY A 60 16.99 -3.31 24.87
C GLY A 60 17.86 -2.69 23.77
N ALA A 61 17.70 -1.40 23.46
CA ALA A 61 18.34 -0.74 22.33
C ALA A 61 19.87 -0.94 22.24
N TYR A 62 20.59 -0.99 23.37
CA TYR A 62 22.05 -1.09 23.36
C TYR A 62 22.58 -2.52 23.48
N PHE A 63 21.71 -3.51 23.50
CA PHE A 63 22.10 -4.91 23.60
C PHE A 63 22.65 -5.46 22.28
N VAL A 64 23.82 -6.09 22.34
CA VAL A 64 24.53 -6.70 21.20
C VAL A 64 25.04 -8.11 21.49
N GLY A 65 24.73 -8.66 22.68
CA GLY A 65 25.21 -9.95 23.16
C GLY A 65 24.81 -11.13 22.28
N LYS A 66 23.61 -11.10 21.69
CA LYS A 66 23.13 -12.08 20.70
C LYS A 66 22.07 -11.49 19.77
N ASN A 67 21.74 -12.22 18.70
CA ASN A 67 20.52 -11.97 17.93
C ASN A 67 19.32 -12.52 18.69
N LEU A 68 18.26 -11.72 18.79
CA LEU A 68 17.02 -12.08 19.45
C LEU A 68 15.96 -12.43 18.41
N GLY A 69 15.29 -13.56 18.59
CA GLY A 69 14.20 -14.05 17.75
C GLY A 69 12.86 -14.01 18.48
N TYR A 70 11.77 -14.32 17.76
CA TYR A 70 10.41 -14.35 18.33
C TYR A 70 10.29 -15.27 19.56
N GLU A 71 11.02 -16.38 19.58
CA GLU A 71 10.98 -17.35 20.68
C GLU A 71 11.71 -16.89 21.95
N ASP A 72 12.43 -15.77 21.91
CA ASP A 72 13.15 -15.27 23.07
C ASP A 72 12.19 -14.63 24.08
N PRO A 73 12.09 -15.13 25.33
CA PRO A 73 11.08 -14.68 26.32
C PRO A 73 11.30 -13.24 26.85
N VAL A 74 12.38 -12.61 26.38
CA VAL A 74 12.74 -11.21 26.65
C VAL A 74 12.24 -10.26 25.58
N VAL A 75 11.88 -10.77 24.40
CA VAL A 75 11.28 -9.98 23.33
C VAL A 75 9.86 -9.58 23.73
N PHE A 76 9.49 -8.34 23.41
CA PHE A 76 8.16 -7.85 23.70
C PHE A 76 7.17 -8.42 22.67
N GLU A 77 6.32 -9.34 23.09
CA GLU A 77 5.12 -9.73 22.33
C GLU A 77 4.00 -8.76 22.69
N ASN A 78 3.58 -7.91 21.75
CA ASN A 78 2.32 -7.22 21.90
C ASN A 78 1.21 -8.24 21.65
N ASP A 79 0.26 -8.37 22.57
CA ASP A 79 -0.84 -9.36 22.57
C ASP A 79 -1.84 -9.18 21.39
N THR A 80 -1.53 -8.27 20.45
CA THR A 80 -2.38 -7.89 19.30
C THR A 80 -1.66 -7.88 17.96
N SER A 81 -0.33 -8.02 17.90
CA SER A 81 0.40 -8.02 16.63
C SER A 81 1.64 -8.90 16.69
N ARG A 82 1.63 -10.04 15.98
CA ARG A 82 2.77 -10.98 15.90
C ARG A 82 4.00 -10.43 15.13
N PHE A 83 4.23 -9.11 15.15
CA PHE A 83 5.34 -8.47 14.44
C PHE A 83 6.44 -8.07 15.43
N LEU A 84 7.71 -8.43 15.13
CA LEU A 84 8.84 -7.78 15.80
C LEU A 84 8.83 -6.31 15.41
N VAL A 85 9.11 -5.45 16.38
CA VAL A 85 9.36 -4.02 16.15
C VAL A 85 10.76 -3.69 16.68
N PRO A 86 11.50 -2.75 16.05
CA PRO A 86 12.73 -2.26 16.65
C PRO A 86 12.42 -1.49 17.95
N PRO A 87 13.41 -1.30 18.85
CA PRO A 87 13.28 -0.39 19.97
C PRO A 87 12.85 1.01 19.48
N GLN A 88 11.93 1.67 20.18
CA GLN A 88 11.27 2.91 19.75
C GLN A 88 12.23 4.03 19.30
N SER A 89 13.44 4.08 19.87
CA SER A 89 14.46 5.09 19.52
C SER A 89 15.34 4.71 18.32
N GLN A 90 15.20 3.51 17.78
CA GLN A 90 16.06 2.99 16.70
C GLN A 90 15.39 3.10 15.33
N PRO A 91 16.11 3.56 14.30
CA PRO A 91 15.54 3.81 12.97
C PRO A 91 14.98 2.57 12.24
N GLY A 92 15.42 1.37 12.61
CA GLY A 92 14.97 0.14 11.96
C GLY A 92 15.59 -1.12 12.55
N PHE A 93 15.57 -2.23 11.81
CA PHE A 93 16.10 -3.52 12.29
C PHE A 93 17.61 -3.68 12.16
N TRP A 94 18.27 -2.93 11.27
CA TRP A 94 19.67 -3.15 10.92
C TRP A 94 20.41 -1.83 10.70
N CYS A 95 21.38 -1.54 11.56
CA CYS A 95 22.38 -0.51 11.31
C CYS A 95 23.52 -1.11 10.48
N LYS A 96 23.79 -0.56 9.28
CA LYS A 96 24.85 -1.07 8.40
C LYS A 96 26.08 -0.16 8.31
N TRP A 97 26.10 0.92 9.09
CA TRP A 97 27.33 1.65 9.37
C TRP A 97 28.19 0.85 10.35
N THR A 98 29.46 0.68 10.00
CA THR A 98 30.41 -0.12 10.78
C THR A 98 31.78 0.55 10.75
N PRO A 99 32.59 0.45 11.82
CA PRO A 99 33.94 1.00 11.79
C PRO A 99 34.87 0.23 10.85
N THR A 100 35.85 0.92 10.28
CA THR A 100 36.97 0.28 9.58
C THR A 100 37.82 -0.55 10.54
N GLU A 101 38.59 -1.50 10.02
CA GLU A 101 39.39 -2.43 10.85
C GLU A 101 40.45 -1.72 11.69
N ASP A 102 41.02 -0.63 11.17
CA ASP A 102 41.97 0.24 11.86
C ASP A 102 41.30 1.25 12.81
N GLY A 103 39.95 1.29 12.83
CA GLY A 103 39.15 2.16 13.68
C GLY A 103 39.22 3.65 13.32
N THR A 104 39.71 4.02 12.14
CA THR A 104 39.91 5.43 11.73
C THR A 104 38.70 6.04 11.03
N ALA A 105 37.75 5.23 10.55
CA ALA A 105 36.55 5.71 9.87
C ALA A 105 35.32 4.84 10.14
N ILE A 106 34.14 5.37 9.80
CA ILE A 106 32.88 4.64 9.70
C ILE A 106 32.52 4.49 8.21
N VAL A 107 32.18 3.28 7.80
CA VAL A 107 31.85 2.90 6.41
C VAL A 107 30.58 2.06 6.36
N HIS A 108 29.96 1.98 5.19
CA HIS A 108 28.90 1.02 4.95
C HIS A 108 29.50 -0.39 4.90
N ASN A 109 28.86 -1.37 5.55
CA ASN A 109 29.39 -2.74 5.67
C ASN A 109 29.32 -3.57 4.38
N GLY A 110 28.76 -3.03 3.29
CA GLY A 110 28.75 -3.66 1.97
C GLY A 110 27.68 -4.74 1.74
N HIS A 111 26.73 -4.93 2.67
CA HIS A 111 25.77 -6.03 2.61
C HIS A 111 24.30 -5.56 2.50
N GLY A 112 23.61 -5.92 1.41
CA GLY A 112 22.16 -5.76 1.22
C GLY A 112 21.64 -4.31 1.29
N ASP A 113 20.33 -4.14 1.27
CA ASP A 113 19.69 -2.81 1.16
C ASP A 113 19.71 -2.07 2.51
N PHE A 114 20.09 -0.79 2.54
CA PHE A 114 20.31 -0.04 3.78
C PHE A 114 19.29 1.08 3.97
N TYR A 115 18.13 0.75 4.51
CA TYR A 115 17.10 1.72 4.88
C TYR A 115 17.55 2.58 6.06
N PHE A 116 17.05 3.83 6.09
CA PHE A 116 17.31 4.78 7.17
C PHE A 116 18.81 5.05 7.41
N TYR A 117 19.63 5.01 6.35
CA TYR A 117 21.08 5.16 6.48
C TYR A 117 21.47 6.52 7.10
N VAL A 118 20.70 7.58 6.87
CA VAL A 118 20.93 8.90 7.48
C VAL A 118 20.60 8.86 8.98
N GLU A 119 19.43 8.33 9.31
CA GLU A 119 18.95 8.23 10.69
C GLU A 119 19.81 7.27 11.52
N TRP A 120 20.33 6.20 10.92
CA TRP A 120 21.29 5.31 11.56
C TRP A 120 22.61 6.00 11.85
N LEU A 121 23.10 6.85 10.94
CA LEU A 121 24.31 7.62 11.16
C LEU A 121 24.12 8.62 12.31
N GLN A 122 22.98 9.31 12.34
CA GLN A 122 22.59 10.19 13.45
C GLN A 122 22.48 9.44 14.77
N TYR A 123 21.86 8.26 14.77
CA TYR A 123 21.76 7.40 15.95
C TYR A 123 23.15 7.02 16.49
N LEU A 124 24.09 6.61 15.62
CA LEU A 124 25.46 6.29 16.05
C LEU A 124 26.18 7.52 16.64
N LEU A 125 25.94 8.71 16.08
CA LEU A 125 26.51 9.96 16.59
C LEU A 125 25.98 10.30 17.98
N GLU A 126 24.65 10.32 18.13
CA GLU A 126 23.97 10.73 19.37
C GLU A 126 24.18 9.75 20.51
N HIS A 127 24.12 8.45 20.24
CA HIS A 127 24.11 7.43 21.29
C HIS A 127 25.49 6.89 21.64
N PHE A 128 26.46 6.96 20.71
CA PHE A 128 27.77 6.32 20.89
C PHE A 128 28.95 7.26 20.64
N LEU A 129 29.09 7.81 19.42
CA LEU A 129 30.31 8.47 18.98
C LEU A 129 30.53 9.82 19.68
N MET A 130 29.51 10.68 19.79
CA MET A 130 29.62 11.94 20.52
C MET A 130 29.77 11.75 22.03
N PRO A 131 28.99 10.86 22.71
CA PRO A 131 29.21 10.55 24.12
C PRO A 131 30.61 10.00 24.43
N TRP A 132 31.22 9.25 23.50
CA TRP A 132 32.60 8.78 23.63
C TRP A 132 33.66 9.81 23.19
N GLY A 133 33.22 10.99 22.75
CA GLY A 133 34.08 12.12 22.42
C GLY A 133 34.73 12.07 21.04
N TYR A 134 34.08 11.46 20.05
CA TYR A 134 34.53 11.42 18.66
C TYR A 134 33.81 12.45 17.78
N THR A 135 34.50 12.90 16.74
CA THR A 135 33.94 13.75 15.69
C THR A 135 34.16 13.10 14.33
N LEU A 136 33.12 13.08 13.50
CA LEU A 136 33.11 12.53 12.17
C LEU A 136 33.08 13.63 11.12
N HIS A 137 33.83 13.40 10.05
CA HIS A 137 33.91 14.25 8.87
C HIS A 137 33.96 13.41 7.62
N GLY A 138 33.33 13.88 6.55
CA GLY A 138 33.51 13.28 5.24
C GLY A 138 32.22 13.22 4.46
N THR A 139 32.35 12.87 3.19
CA THR A 139 31.24 12.76 2.27
C THR A 139 31.20 11.33 1.76
N VAL A 140 30.03 10.70 1.89
CA VAL A 140 29.72 9.40 1.32
C VAL A 140 28.70 9.63 0.21
N TYR A 141 29.09 9.25 -1.00
CA TYR A 141 28.17 9.15 -2.13
C TYR A 141 27.27 7.93 -1.94
N TRP A 142 25.99 8.09 -2.20
CA TRP A 142 25.05 6.98 -2.22
C TRP A 142 24.32 6.95 -3.56
N ARG A 143 24.00 5.75 -4.03
CA ARG A 143 23.24 5.55 -5.26
C ARG A 143 22.26 4.40 -5.07
N GLY A 144 20.97 4.71 -5.21
CA GLY A 144 19.88 3.76 -5.34
C GLY A 144 19.86 3.07 -6.69
N SER A 145 18.80 2.32 -6.96
CA SER A 145 18.71 1.51 -8.19
C SER A 145 18.29 2.28 -9.45
N ASP A 146 17.87 3.53 -9.30
CA ASP A 146 17.57 4.45 -10.40
C ASP A 146 18.80 5.34 -10.68
N GLU A 147 19.05 5.69 -11.96
CA GLU A 147 20.13 6.59 -12.37
C GLU A 147 19.98 8.01 -11.79
N ALA A 148 18.74 8.45 -11.52
CA ALA A 148 18.46 9.75 -10.89
C ALA A 148 18.50 9.69 -9.35
N ASP A 149 18.45 8.51 -8.75
CA ASP A 149 18.38 8.31 -7.30
C ASP A 149 19.78 8.17 -6.71
N HIS A 150 20.49 9.29 -6.66
CA HIS A 150 21.80 9.35 -6.04
C HIS A 150 22.03 10.69 -5.36
N GLY A 151 22.99 10.70 -4.45
CA GLY A 151 23.27 11.89 -3.67
C GLY A 151 24.48 11.73 -2.79
N TYR A 152 24.66 12.70 -1.91
CA TYR A 152 25.77 12.74 -0.98
C TYR A 152 25.25 12.89 0.44
N VAL A 153 25.74 12.05 1.34
CA VAL A 153 25.67 12.28 2.79
C VAL A 153 26.99 12.93 3.19
N THR A 154 26.93 14.15 3.69
CA THR A 154 28.10 14.89 4.17
C THR A 154 28.01 15.07 5.67
N LEU A 155 29.12 14.81 6.35
CA LEU A 155 29.34 15.07 7.76
C LEU A 155 30.38 16.17 7.91
N GLU A 156 29.99 17.27 8.54
CA GLU A 156 30.89 18.34 8.96
C GLU A 156 30.74 18.56 10.46
N ASN A 157 31.77 18.21 11.25
CA ASN A 157 31.73 18.32 12.71
C ASN A 157 30.48 17.65 13.33
N ASN A 158 30.20 16.39 12.98
CA ASN A 158 29.01 15.65 13.41
C ASN A 158 27.65 16.18 12.91
N LYS A 159 27.61 17.22 12.07
CA LYS A 159 26.36 17.67 11.42
C LYS A 159 26.15 16.92 10.12
N VAL A 160 25.09 16.12 10.07
CA VAL A 160 24.70 15.35 8.88
C VAL A 160 23.89 16.23 7.93
N ALA A 161 24.36 16.39 6.70
CA ALA A 161 23.63 17.01 5.60
C ALA A 161 23.48 15.99 4.46
N VAL A 162 22.29 15.94 3.85
CA VAL A 162 22.02 15.06 2.72
C VAL A 162 21.66 15.93 1.53
N ARG A 163 22.24 15.64 0.37
CA ARG A 163 21.91 16.30 -0.89
C ARG A 163 21.56 15.25 -1.92
N THR A 164 20.33 15.26 -2.41
CA THR A 164 19.90 14.48 -3.57
C THR A 164 20.19 15.28 -4.83
N TRP A 165 20.74 14.64 -5.86
CA TRP A 165 21.06 15.34 -7.11
C TRP A 165 19.78 15.70 -7.88
N SER A 166 19.71 16.92 -8.45
CA SER A 166 18.58 17.34 -9.30
C SER A 166 19.08 18.12 -10.53
N PRO A 167 18.42 18.01 -11.71
CA PRO A 167 18.82 18.74 -12.92
C PRO A 167 18.60 20.27 -12.87
N GLU A 168 18.05 20.82 -11.78
CA GLU A 168 17.64 22.24 -11.67
C GLU A 168 18.68 23.17 -11.04
N ASP A 169 19.92 22.71 -10.81
CA ASP A 169 21.02 23.48 -10.19
C ASP A 169 21.52 24.71 -11.02
N GLY A 170 20.75 25.16 -12.01
CA GLY A 170 21.01 26.36 -12.80
C GLY A 170 20.39 27.66 -12.28
N GLN A 171 19.45 27.65 -11.32
CA GLN A 171 18.80 28.89 -10.84
C GLN A 171 18.41 28.86 -9.36
N HIS A 172 19.37 29.22 -8.49
CA HIS A 172 19.08 29.58 -7.09
C HIS A 172 18.22 30.85 -7.00
N LYS A 173 17.00 30.72 -6.46
CA LYS A 173 16.37 31.78 -5.67
C LYS A 173 16.79 31.60 -4.21
N SER A 174 17.56 32.54 -3.67
CA SER A 174 17.83 32.62 -2.24
C SER A 174 16.53 32.93 -1.49
N SER A 175 16.02 32.01 -0.69
CA SER A 175 15.00 32.30 0.32
C SER A 175 15.70 32.65 1.64
N VAL A 176 15.21 33.69 2.29
CA VAL A 176 15.62 34.11 3.63
C VAL A 176 15.26 32.99 4.60
N GLN A 177 16.24 32.39 5.29
CA GLN A 177 15.98 31.38 6.34
C GLN A 177 15.19 32.03 7.48
N GLN A 178 13.91 31.66 7.61
CA GLN A 178 13.09 32.04 8.76
C GLN A 178 13.60 31.35 10.03
N PRO A 179 13.53 31.99 11.21
CA PRO A 179 14.03 31.39 12.45
C PRO A 179 13.23 30.13 12.81
N ILE A 180 13.93 29.00 12.97
CA ILE A 180 13.37 27.73 13.43
C ILE A 180 12.71 27.97 14.79
N SER A 181 11.46 27.52 14.95
CA SER A 181 10.62 27.77 16.11
C SER A 181 10.84 26.77 17.25
N CYS A 182 11.21 25.52 16.95
CA CYS A 182 11.56 24.52 17.99
C CYS A 182 12.94 24.76 18.62
N ALA A 183 13.25 24.05 19.72
CA ALA A 183 14.55 24.16 20.41
C ALA A 183 15.75 23.72 19.54
N HIS A 184 15.51 22.91 18.51
CA HIS A 184 16.52 22.37 17.59
C HIS A 184 16.88 23.38 16.48
N LYS A 185 17.59 24.46 16.82
CA LYS A 185 17.91 25.57 15.89
C LYS A 185 18.90 25.23 14.76
N ASP A 186 19.57 24.08 14.83
CA ASP A 186 20.57 23.62 13.86
C ASP A 186 19.97 22.73 12.74
N ALA A 187 18.65 22.60 12.63
CA ALA A 187 18.04 21.68 11.67
C ALA A 187 18.12 22.19 10.22
N HIS A 188 18.46 21.29 9.29
CA HIS A 188 18.59 21.58 7.86
C HIS A 188 17.28 21.36 7.06
N GLU A 189 16.35 20.59 7.61
CA GLU A 189 15.03 20.33 7.03
C GLU A 189 13.96 20.81 8.00
N THR A 190 13.11 21.70 7.52
CA THR A 190 12.03 22.31 8.31
C THR A 190 10.67 21.98 7.72
N HIS A 191 9.69 21.82 8.60
CA HIS A 191 8.30 21.62 8.28
C HIS A 191 7.46 22.66 8.99
N ASP A 192 6.31 22.96 8.41
CA ASP A 192 5.48 24.08 8.83
C ASP A 192 4.28 23.57 9.61
N ILE A 193 4.09 24.14 10.79
CA ILE A 193 2.99 23.83 11.70
C ILE A 193 2.35 25.11 12.20
N CYS A 194 1.10 25.10 12.67
CA CYS A 194 0.61 26.27 13.40
C CYS A 194 1.36 26.42 14.72
N ILE A 195 1.67 27.66 15.12
CA ILE A 195 2.46 27.92 16.34
C ILE A 195 1.80 27.38 17.61
N HIS A 196 0.49 27.12 17.60
CA HIS A 196 -0.22 26.55 18.74
C HIS A 196 0.21 25.11 19.04
N LEU A 197 0.62 24.35 18.03
CA LEU A 197 1.12 22.98 18.21
C LEU A 197 2.48 22.94 18.93
N LEU A 198 3.23 24.05 18.97
CA LEU A 198 4.50 24.16 19.70
C LEU A 198 4.33 24.25 21.21
N ALA A 199 3.16 24.66 21.68
CA ALA A 199 2.91 25.04 23.07
C ALA A 199 2.24 23.92 23.90
N ILE A 200 2.04 22.74 23.31
CA ILE A 200 1.24 21.68 23.92
C ILE A 200 2.15 20.52 24.33
N GLU A 201 1.88 19.92 25.48
CA GLU A 201 2.61 18.74 25.97
C GLU A 201 2.45 17.54 25.01
N PRO A 202 3.50 16.73 24.80
CA PRO A 202 3.44 15.53 23.95
C PRO A 202 2.35 14.55 24.40
N GLY A 203 1.50 14.07 23.47
CA GLY A 203 0.54 12.98 23.73
C GLY A 203 -0.93 13.38 23.85
N ALA A 204 -1.30 14.67 23.76
CA ALA A 204 -2.68 15.15 23.95
C ALA A 204 -3.19 16.11 22.87
N VAL A 205 -2.61 16.07 21.67
CA VAL A 205 -2.87 17.07 20.62
C VAL A 205 -3.59 16.47 19.44
N ASN A 206 -4.82 16.92 19.21
CA ASN A 206 -5.54 16.71 17.97
C ASN A 206 -4.98 17.64 16.88
N TYR A 207 -4.64 17.09 15.72
CA TYR A 207 -4.10 17.86 14.61
C TYR A 207 -4.74 17.48 13.27
N HIS A 208 -4.83 18.44 12.37
CA HIS A 208 -5.24 18.25 10.98
C HIS A 208 -4.06 18.50 10.05
N ARG A 209 -4.02 17.79 8.92
CA ARG A 209 -3.12 18.11 7.81
C ARG A 209 -3.83 19.04 6.84
N TRP A 210 -3.32 20.23 6.64
CA TRP A 210 -3.87 21.21 5.72
C TRP A 210 -3.00 21.33 4.47
N PHE A 211 -3.53 20.94 3.32
CA PHE A 211 -2.90 21.14 2.02
C PHE A 211 -3.14 22.55 1.49
N THR A 212 -2.09 23.18 0.95
CA THR A 212 -2.16 24.55 0.43
C THR A 212 -2.80 24.67 -0.95
N GLY A 213 -2.94 23.54 -1.66
CA GLY A 213 -3.30 23.51 -3.07
C GLY A 213 -2.13 23.84 -4.00
N GLN A 214 -0.89 23.92 -3.50
CA GLN A 214 0.32 24.08 -4.30
C GLN A 214 1.21 22.83 -4.17
N GLY A 215 1.30 22.04 -5.24
CA GLY A 215 1.99 20.74 -5.21
C GLY A 215 1.49 19.85 -4.07
N TYR A 216 2.41 19.30 -3.28
CA TYR A 216 2.13 18.50 -2.10
C TYR A 216 2.38 19.24 -0.78
N GLU A 217 2.55 20.57 -0.84
CA GLU A 217 2.81 21.37 0.35
C GLU A 217 1.64 21.27 1.32
N SER A 218 1.96 20.94 2.58
CA SER A 218 0.99 20.80 3.65
C SER A 218 1.56 21.22 4.99
N TYR A 219 0.66 21.63 5.87
CA TYR A 219 0.95 22.09 7.23
C TYR A 219 0.19 21.26 8.24
N LEU A 220 0.72 21.10 9.45
CA LEU A 220 -0.08 20.58 10.57
C LEU A 220 -0.70 21.75 11.34
N ILE A 221 -2.00 21.66 11.62
CA ILE A 221 -2.70 22.68 12.39
C ILE A 221 -3.53 22.05 13.50
N CYS A 222 -3.69 22.74 14.62
CA CYS A 222 -4.57 22.30 15.71
C CYS A 222 -6.06 22.53 15.39
N GLU A 223 -6.96 21.90 16.15
CA GLU A 223 -8.42 22.07 16.01
C GLU A 223 -8.88 23.53 16.03
N LYS A 224 -8.26 24.39 16.85
CA LYS A 224 -8.63 25.81 16.91
C LYS A 224 -8.30 26.54 15.61
N CYS A 225 -7.16 26.21 15.00
CA CYS A 225 -6.78 26.77 13.70
C CYS A 225 -7.68 26.23 12.59
N HIS A 226 -8.05 24.94 12.66
CA HIS A 226 -9.04 24.37 11.75
C HIS A 226 -10.39 25.12 11.84
N ALA A 227 -10.94 25.31 13.05
CA ALA A 227 -12.20 26.05 13.24
C ALA A 227 -12.12 27.52 12.75
N GLN A 228 -10.92 28.13 12.78
CA GLN A 228 -10.71 29.45 12.19
C GLN A 228 -10.76 29.41 10.66
N LEU A 229 -10.13 28.42 10.03
CA LEU A 229 -10.21 28.21 8.59
C LEU A 229 -11.66 27.98 8.14
N GLU A 230 -12.42 27.15 8.86
CA GLU A 230 -13.85 26.91 8.58
C GLU A 230 -14.68 28.19 8.70
N ALA A 231 -14.35 29.07 9.64
CA ALA A 231 -14.98 30.39 9.79
C ALA A 231 -14.50 31.44 8.75
N GLY A 232 -13.71 31.03 7.76
CA GLY A 232 -13.20 31.89 6.68
C GLY A 232 -12.00 32.75 7.06
N LYS A 233 -11.38 32.52 8.22
CA LYS A 233 -10.17 33.23 8.66
C LYS A 233 -8.93 32.45 8.24
N HIS A 234 -8.18 33.01 7.30
CA HIS A 234 -7.02 32.34 6.69
C HIS A 234 -5.67 32.77 7.29
N ASP A 235 -5.68 33.69 8.27
CA ASP A 235 -4.47 34.18 8.94
C ASP A 235 -4.03 33.20 10.05
N ILE A 236 -3.52 32.03 9.64
CA ILE A 236 -2.91 31.07 10.56
C ILE A 236 -1.42 31.39 10.68
N THR A 237 -0.97 31.74 11.88
CA THR A 237 0.46 31.93 12.14
C THR A 237 1.16 30.58 12.16
N LEU A 238 2.05 30.37 11.19
CA LEU A 238 2.88 29.18 11.07
C LEU A 238 4.21 29.37 11.81
N GLY A 239 4.72 28.28 12.36
CA GLY A 239 6.07 28.13 12.88
C GLY A 239 6.79 27.02 12.13
N HIS A 240 8.09 27.20 11.96
CA HIS A 240 8.96 26.26 11.24
C HIS A 240 9.66 25.34 12.25
N ILE A 241 9.45 24.03 12.19
CA ILE A 241 10.07 23.07 13.11
C ILE A 241 10.94 22.07 12.37
N CYS A 242 11.90 21.46 13.06
CA CYS A 242 12.70 20.40 12.47
C CYS A 242 11.86 19.15 12.18
N LYS A 243 12.29 18.34 11.21
CA LYS A 243 11.67 17.04 10.87
C LYS A 243 11.40 16.14 12.08
N ARG A 244 12.32 16.12 13.06
CA ARG A 244 12.16 15.34 14.29
C ARG A 244 10.94 15.78 15.09
N CYS A 245 10.79 17.08 15.36
CA CYS A 245 9.63 17.60 16.09
C CYS A 245 8.34 17.43 15.30
N PHE A 246 8.41 17.49 13.97
CA PHE A 246 7.25 17.25 13.11
C PHE A 246 6.75 15.80 13.25
N ARG A 247 7.66 14.82 13.13
CA ARG A 247 7.33 13.40 13.36
C ARG A 247 6.82 13.15 14.77
N GLU A 248 7.39 13.81 15.79
CA GLU A 248 6.93 13.66 17.17
C GLU A 248 5.48 14.11 17.35
N ILE A 249 5.03 15.12 16.61
CA ILE A 249 3.61 15.52 16.57
C ILE A 249 2.77 14.49 15.84
N GLU A 250 3.25 13.94 14.72
CA GLU A 250 2.51 12.94 13.95
C GLU A 250 2.34 11.62 14.71
N GLU A 251 3.39 11.19 15.43
CA GLU A 251 3.45 9.91 16.15
C GLU A 251 2.74 9.96 17.50
N ASN A 252 2.80 11.09 18.23
CA ASN A 252 2.20 11.22 19.56
C ASN A 252 0.88 12.02 19.56
N GLY A 253 0.57 12.71 18.46
CA GLY A 253 -0.69 13.43 18.28
C GLY A 253 -1.79 12.54 17.73
N SER A 254 -3.03 12.94 17.94
CA SER A 254 -4.20 12.29 17.35
C SER A 254 -4.52 12.96 16.01
N PHE A 255 -4.46 12.20 14.93
CA PHE A 255 -4.86 12.69 13.61
C PHE A 255 -6.38 12.94 13.56
N SER A 256 -6.77 14.14 13.15
CA SER A 256 -8.16 14.60 13.13
C SER A 256 -8.65 14.96 11.72
N GLY A 257 -7.82 14.72 10.69
CA GLY A 257 -8.24 14.76 9.30
C GLY A 257 -7.42 15.63 8.37
N ILE A 258 -7.86 15.65 7.11
CA ILE A 258 -7.23 16.38 6.01
C ILE A 258 -8.12 17.57 5.63
N ILE A 259 -7.50 18.73 5.44
CA ILE A 259 -8.14 19.97 4.99
C ILE A 259 -7.54 20.36 3.64
N GLY A 260 -8.41 20.78 2.72
CA GLY A 260 -7.99 21.15 1.37
C GLY A 260 -7.61 19.93 0.53
N GLN A 261 -6.88 20.18 -0.56
CA GLN A 261 -6.47 19.16 -1.52
C GLN A 261 -5.03 19.43 -1.98
N PRO A 262 -4.18 18.41 -2.13
CA PRO A 262 -2.93 18.56 -2.87
C PRO A 262 -3.21 18.92 -4.34
N ALA A 263 -2.30 19.65 -4.98
CA ALA A 263 -2.43 20.01 -6.38
C ALA A 263 -2.20 18.79 -7.28
N SER A 264 -3.07 18.62 -8.26
CA SER A 264 -2.79 17.73 -9.40
C SER A 264 -1.91 18.45 -10.41
N LYS A 265 -0.89 17.76 -10.92
CA LYS A 265 -0.07 18.27 -12.02
C LYS A 265 -0.85 18.13 -13.33
N GLU A 266 -0.97 19.21 -14.09
CA GLU A 266 -1.56 19.17 -15.44
C GLU A 266 -0.47 19.13 -16.51
N CYS A 267 -0.66 18.30 -17.52
CA CYS A 267 0.22 18.17 -18.67
C CYS A 267 -0.57 18.48 -19.95
N ILE A 268 -0.03 19.35 -20.80
CA ILE A 268 -0.63 19.65 -22.10
C ILE A 268 -0.30 18.50 -23.06
N THR A 269 -1.32 17.84 -23.59
CA THR A 269 -1.16 16.78 -24.59
C THR A 269 -2.16 16.96 -25.74
N ALA A 270 -1.95 16.23 -26.83
CA ALA A 270 -2.89 16.15 -27.94
C ALA A 270 -3.90 14.98 -27.81
N LEU A 271 -3.92 14.31 -26.64
CA LEU A 271 -4.79 13.16 -26.43
C LEU A 271 -6.26 13.56 -26.52
N SER A 272 -7.08 12.69 -27.10
CA SER A 272 -8.52 12.91 -27.19
C SER A 272 -9.30 11.60 -27.10
N ILE A 273 -10.62 11.68 -26.91
CA ILE A 273 -11.50 10.51 -26.90
C ILE A 273 -12.40 10.55 -28.13
N LEU A 274 -12.23 9.57 -29.02
CA LEU A 274 -13.18 9.30 -30.08
C LEU A 274 -14.36 8.51 -29.51
N ARG A 275 -15.59 8.99 -29.74
CA ARG A 275 -16.81 8.38 -29.23
C ARG A 275 -17.66 7.83 -30.37
N GLU A 276 -18.19 6.64 -30.18
CA GLU A 276 -19.19 6.03 -31.08
C GLU A 276 -20.39 5.57 -30.26
N THR A 277 -21.59 5.77 -30.80
CA THR A 277 -22.82 5.20 -30.23
C THR A 277 -23.21 3.95 -31.00
N VAL A 278 -23.41 2.86 -30.28
CA VAL A 278 -23.89 1.59 -30.80
C VAL A 278 -25.24 1.28 -30.17
N THR A 279 -26.22 0.85 -30.97
CA THR A 279 -27.52 0.42 -30.48
C THR A 279 -27.76 -1.01 -30.91
N LEU A 280 -28.12 -1.86 -29.94
CA LEU A 280 -28.39 -3.28 -30.15
C LEU A 280 -29.79 -3.61 -29.64
N PRO A 281 -30.47 -4.63 -30.21
CA PRO A 281 -31.82 -5.01 -29.83
C PRO A 281 -31.82 -5.78 -28.49
N ILE A 282 -31.53 -5.09 -27.39
CA ILE A 282 -31.54 -5.64 -26.03
C ILE A 282 -32.71 -5.00 -25.29
N SER A 283 -33.76 -5.78 -25.06
CA SER A 283 -34.96 -5.34 -24.32
C SER A 283 -34.89 -5.62 -22.82
N GLU A 284 -33.93 -6.45 -22.41
CA GLU A 284 -33.78 -6.93 -21.04
C GLU A 284 -32.84 -6.01 -20.25
N ARG A 285 -33.15 -5.80 -18.96
CA ARG A 285 -32.29 -4.97 -18.09
C ARG A 285 -31.00 -5.71 -17.78
N ILE A 286 -29.85 -5.10 -18.07
CA ILE A 286 -28.53 -5.64 -17.72
C ILE A 286 -28.27 -5.43 -16.22
N LEU A 287 -27.95 -6.51 -15.51
CA LEU A 287 -27.60 -6.52 -14.09
C LEU A 287 -26.10 -6.43 -13.85
N ALA A 288 -25.31 -7.12 -14.67
CA ALA A 288 -23.86 -7.17 -14.55
C ALA A 288 -23.24 -7.29 -15.95
N LEU A 289 -22.05 -6.73 -16.11
CA LEU A 289 -21.34 -6.67 -17.38
C LEU A 289 -19.84 -6.87 -17.16
N GLN A 290 -19.22 -7.78 -17.90
CA GLN A 290 -17.78 -8.06 -17.85
C GLN A 290 -17.16 -8.08 -19.24
N PRO A 291 -15.98 -7.47 -19.46
CA PRO A 291 -15.29 -7.51 -20.73
C PRO A 291 -14.61 -8.87 -20.93
N VAL A 292 -14.59 -9.35 -22.17
CA VAL A 292 -13.77 -10.50 -22.55
C VAL A 292 -12.38 -9.99 -22.94
N ASN A 293 -11.57 -9.66 -21.92
CA ASN A 293 -10.29 -8.98 -22.10
C ASN A 293 -9.28 -9.70 -23.00
N ALA A 294 -9.41 -11.02 -23.19
CA ALA A 294 -8.60 -11.79 -24.13
C ALA A 294 -8.85 -11.47 -25.61
N LEU A 295 -9.93 -10.76 -25.95
CA LEU A 295 -10.28 -10.38 -27.32
C LEU A 295 -9.89 -8.95 -27.63
N HIS A 296 -9.43 -8.70 -28.86
CA HIS A 296 -9.21 -7.35 -29.38
C HIS A 296 -10.50 -6.68 -29.87
N GLU A 297 -11.55 -7.45 -30.11
CA GLU A 297 -12.90 -6.91 -30.32
C GLU A 297 -13.53 -6.49 -28.98
N CYS A 298 -14.36 -5.46 -28.99
CA CYS A 298 -15.06 -4.96 -27.81
C CYS A 298 -16.25 -5.86 -27.48
N VAL A 299 -15.95 -6.98 -26.80
CA VAL A 299 -16.90 -8.05 -26.51
C VAL A 299 -17.15 -8.11 -25.00
N TRP A 300 -18.42 -8.13 -24.63
CA TRP A 300 -18.86 -8.16 -23.24
C TRP A 300 -19.78 -9.34 -23.00
N ILE A 301 -19.70 -9.91 -21.80
CA ILE A 301 -20.70 -10.84 -21.27
C ILE A 301 -21.60 -10.07 -20.33
N ALA A 302 -22.90 -10.12 -20.58
CA ALA A 302 -23.92 -9.46 -19.76
C ALA A 302 -24.82 -10.50 -19.10
N LEU A 303 -25.13 -10.30 -17.81
CA LEU A 303 -26.24 -10.97 -17.13
C LEU A 303 -27.46 -10.05 -17.17
N THR A 304 -28.63 -10.58 -17.54
CA THR A 304 -29.89 -9.84 -17.52
C THR A 304 -30.76 -10.16 -16.30
N ALA A 305 -31.77 -9.32 -16.03
CA ALA A 305 -32.74 -9.50 -14.96
C ALA A 305 -33.58 -10.77 -15.09
N GLU A 306 -33.75 -11.26 -16.32
CA GLU A 306 -34.43 -12.49 -16.68
C GLU A 306 -33.51 -13.73 -16.55
N GLY A 307 -32.24 -13.52 -16.20
CA GLY A 307 -31.25 -14.57 -16.02
C GLY A 307 -30.58 -15.03 -17.32
N ASN A 308 -30.64 -14.25 -18.40
CA ASN A 308 -29.92 -14.57 -19.63
C ASN A 308 -28.47 -14.10 -19.55
N LEU A 309 -27.56 -14.93 -20.05
CA LEU A 309 -26.19 -14.55 -20.35
C LEU A 309 -26.08 -14.21 -21.83
N LEU A 310 -25.74 -12.95 -22.12
CA LEU A 310 -25.62 -12.43 -23.47
C LEU A 310 -24.15 -12.17 -23.81
N ARG A 311 -23.75 -12.48 -25.04
CA ARG A 311 -22.52 -11.99 -25.67
C ARG A 311 -22.87 -10.76 -26.48
N ILE A 312 -22.33 -9.62 -26.08
CA ILE A 312 -22.51 -8.32 -26.73
C ILE A 312 -21.20 -7.97 -27.45
N ASN A 313 -21.18 -8.02 -28.77
CA ASN A 313 -20.04 -7.58 -29.58
C ASN A 313 -20.34 -6.17 -30.11
N LEU A 314 -19.73 -5.15 -29.50
CA LEU A 314 -19.93 -3.75 -29.88
C LEU A 314 -19.17 -3.39 -31.16
N THR A 315 -18.03 -4.04 -31.43
CA THR A 315 -17.29 -3.90 -32.68
C THR A 315 -18.08 -4.46 -33.86
N GLY A 316 -18.54 -5.70 -33.72
CA GLY A 316 -19.35 -6.39 -34.74
C GLY A 316 -20.82 -5.96 -34.77
N LYS A 317 -21.26 -5.14 -33.80
CA LYS A 317 -22.66 -4.69 -33.61
C LYS A 317 -23.65 -5.86 -33.56
N THR A 318 -23.30 -6.91 -32.82
CA THR A 318 -24.15 -8.09 -32.63
C THR A 318 -24.40 -8.38 -31.17
N VAL A 319 -25.55 -9.00 -30.90
CA VAL A 319 -25.88 -9.58 -29.61
C VAL A 319 -26.35 -11.01 -29.82
N ALA A 320 -25.86 -11.93 -29.00
CA ALA A 320 -26.28 -13.33 -29.01
C ALA A 320 -26.53 -13.79 -27.58
N ARG A 321 -27.64 -14.50 -27.34
CA ARG A 321 -27.84 -15.23 -26.09
C ARG A 321 -26.92 -16.45 -26.09
N LEU A 322 -26.07 -16.55 -25.07
CA LEU A 322 -25.20 -17.72 -24.87
C LEU A 322 -25.97 -18.83 -24.15
N THR A 323 -26.53 -18.50 -22.99
CA THR A 323 -27.28 -19.45 -22.17
C THR A 323 -28.25 -18.73 -21.24
N HIS A 324 -29.05 -19.50 -20.51
CA HIS A 324 -29.83 -19.06 -19.35
C HIS A 324 -29.16 -19.56 -18.07
N LEU A 325 -29.27 -18.79 -16.99
CA LEU A 325 -28.85 -19.25 -15.68
C LEU A 325 -29.72 -20.43 -15.23
N PRO A 326 -29.11 -21.54 -14.82
CA PRO A 326 -29.87 -22.65 -14.26
C PRO A 326 -30.55 -22.23 -12.94
N PRO A 327 -31.63 -22.94 -12.53
CA PRO A 327 -32.26 -22.70 -11.24
C PRO A 327 -31.23 -22.74 -10.09
N SER A 328 -31.15 -21.68 -9.31
CA SER A 328 -30.16 -21.51 -8.25
C SER A 328 -30.69 -20.67 -7.09
N GLN A 329 -29.86 -20.49 -6.06
CA GLN A 329 -30.14 -19.61 -4.92
C GLN A 329 -29.69 -18.16 -5.17
N LEU A 330 -29.23 -17.84 -6.39
CA LEU A 330 -28.84 -16.49 -6.77
C LEU A 330 -30.10 -15.62 -6.91
N ASP A 331 -30.14 -14.51 -6.17
CA ASP A 331 -31.25 -13.58 -6.19
C ASP A 331 -30.99 -12.44 -7.19
N LEU A 332 -31.63 -12.51 -8.37
CA LEU A 332 -31.47 -11.50 -9.43
C LEU A 332 -32.19 -10.17 -9.13
N THR A 333 -32.91 -10.06 -8.01
CA THR A 333 -33.46 -8.78 -7.54
C THR A 333 -32.46 -7.94 -6.77
N LYS A 334 -31.35 -8.56 -6.34
CA LYS A 334 -30.23 -7.92 -5.65
C LYS A 334 -29.08 -7.64 -6.60
N GLU A 335 -28.08 -6.91 -6.11
CA GLU A 335 -26.83 -6.72 -6.83
C GLU A 335 -26.11 -8.06 -7.01
N VAL A 336 -25.57 -8.27 -8.22
CA VAL A 336 -24.88 -9.48 -8.62
C VAL A 336 -23.52 -9.11 -9.20
N THR A 337 -22.47 -9.76 -8.71
CA THR A 337 -21.17 -9.72 -9.36
C THR A 337 -21.07 -10.83 -10.40
N LEU A 338 -20.36 -10.52 -11.49
CA LEU A 338 -20.02 -11.44 -12.57
C LEU A 338 -18.50 -11.38 -12.75
N HIS A 339 -17.85 -12.54 -12.78
CA HIS A 339 -16.43 -12.67 -13.08
C HIS A 339 -16.25 -13.71 -14.18
N LEU A 340 -15.41 -13.41 -15.18
CA LEU A 340 -15.07 -14.36 -16.24
C LEU A 340 -13.72 -15.00 -15.96
N SER A 341 -13.56 -16.27 -16.36
CA SER A 341 -12.23 -16.86 -16.44
C SER A 341 -11.36 -16.13 -17.48
N PRO A 342 -10.02 -16.17 -17.37
CA PRO A 342 -9.14 -15.47 -18.31
C PRO A 342 -9.37 -15.83 -19.80
N ASP A 343 -9.81 -17.06 -20.09
CA ASP A 343 -10.16 -17.55 -21.43
C ASP A 343 -11.63 -17.28 -21.83
N GLY A 344 -12.43 -16.68 -20.94
CA GLY A 344 -13.84 -16.39 -21.13
C GLY A 344 -14.76 -17.61 -21.22
N GLN A 345 -14.29 -18.81 -20.88
CA GLN A 345 -15.07 -20.04 -20.99
C GLN A 345 -15.96 -20.31 -19.78
N LEU A 346 -15.63 -19.73 -18.62
CA LEU A 346 -16.38 -19.86 -17.38
C LEU A 346 -16.87 -18.49 -16.90
N ALA A 347 -18.02 -18.48 -16.25
CA ALA A 347 -18.51 -17.33 -15.50
C ALA A 347 -18.84 -17.73 -14.06
N ALA A 348 -18.30 -16.99 -13.10
CA ALA A 348 -18.71 -17.04 -11.70
C ALA A 348 -19.67 -15.89 -11.43
N LEU A 349 -20.82 -16.19 -10.84
CA LEU A 349 -21.85 -15.23 -10.47
C LEU A 349 -22.19 -15.39 -9.00
N ALA A 350 -22.33 -14.29 -8.28
CA ALA A 350 -22.77 -14.31 -6.88
C ALA A 350 -23.53 -13.03 -6.54
N ASN A 351 -24.42 -13.09 -5.55
CA ASN A 351 -24.94 -11.86 -4.97
C ASN A 351 -23.79 -11.10 -4.33
N THR A 352 -23.54 -9.85 -4.76
CA THR A 352 -22.39 -9.04 -4.33
C THR A 352 -22.32 -9.00 -2.80
N HIS A 353 -23.45 -8.71 -2.16
CA HIS A 353 -23.63 -8.76 -0.70
C HIS A 353 -24.56 -9.91 -0.31
N GLY A 354 -24.08 -11.15 -0.49
CA GLY A 354 -24.85 -12.34 -0.18
C GLY A 354 -24.00 -13.58 0.13
N GLN A 355 -24.68 -14.72 0.29
CA GLN A 355 -24.05 -16.01 0.59
C GLN A 355 -23.92 -16.94 -0.61
N HIS A 356 -24.64 -16.68 -1.70
CA HIS A 356 -24.84 -17.67 -2.74
C HIS A 356 -24.28 -17.21 -4.08
N GLY A 357 -23.69 -18.16 -4.80
CA GLY A 357 -23.24 -18.00 -6.15
C GLY A 357 -23.11 -19.34 -6.88
N LEU A 358 -22.64 -19.28 -8.12
CA LEU A 358 -22.41 -20.44 -8.95
C LEU A 358 -21.36 -20.14 -10.02
N VAL A 359 -20.69 -21.19 -10.47
CA VAL A 359 -19.85 -21.17 -11.68
C VAL A 359 -20.58 -21.91 -12.78
N VAL A 360 -20.65 -21.31 -13.96
CA VAL A 360 -21.28 -21.89 -15.15
C VAL A 360 -20.30 -21.99 -16.32
N ALA A 361 -20.43 -23.06 -17.10
CA ALA A 361 -19.77 -23.18 -18.39
C ALA A 361 -20.50 -22.31 -19.43
N MET A 362 -19.79 -21.39 -20.08
CA MET A 362 -20.40 -20.45 -21.03
C MET A 362 -20.93 -21.12 -22.31
N SER A 363 -20.39 -22.29 -22.67
CA SER A 363 -20.77 -23.05 -23.86
C SER A 363 -22.04 -23.88 -23.69
N THR A 364 -22.33 -24.36 -22.48
CA THR A 364 -23.44 -25.28 -22.21
C THR A 364 -24.47 -24.73 -21.23
N GLY A 365 -24.13 -23.71 -20.44
CA GLY A 365 -24.95 -23.24 -19.33
C GLY A 365 -24.95 -24.13 -18.09
N GLN A 366 -24.16 -25.21 -18.10
CA GLN A 366 -24.11 -26.15 -17.00
C GLN A 366 -23.49 -25.50 -15.75
N THR A 367 -24.12 -25.67 -14.59
CA THR A 367 -23.48 -25.37 -13.31
C THR A 367 -22.34 -26.35 -13.06
N LEU A 368 -21.14 -25.82 -12.92
CA LEU A 368 -19.94 -26.59 -12.60
C LEU A 368 -19.65 -26.61 -11.10
N LEU A 369 -19.89 -25.47 -10.42
CA LEU A 369 -19.66 -25.34 -8.98
C LEU A 369 -20.77 -24.47 -8.36
N LYS A 370 -21.22 -24.83 -7.15
CA LYS A 370 -22.09 -23.99 -6.33
C LYS A 370 -21.23 -23.29 -5.29
N LEU A 371 -21.36 -21.97 -5.18
CA LEU A 371 -20.61 -21.17 -4.22
C LEU A 371 -21.47 -20.87 -3.01
N ARG A 372 -20.90 -21.04 -1.82
CA ARG A 372 -21.50 -20.63 -0.56
C ARG A 372 -20.43 -20.14 0.40
N ARG A 373 -20.67 -19.00 1.05
CA ARG A 373 -19.87 -18.50 2.18
C ARG A 373 -20.70 -18.34 3.46
N GLY A 374 -20.02 -18.12 4.59
CA GLY A 374 -20.65 -17.74 5.87
C GLY A 374 -21.44 -16.43 5.77
N ASN A 375 -22.20 -16.07 6.81
CA ASN A 375 -23.11 -14.92 6.79
C ASN A 375 -22.71 -13.74 7.68
N ASP A 376 -21.57 -13.80 8.36
CA ASP A 376 -21.13 -12.70 9.20
C ASP A 376 -20.76 -11.48 8.35
N TYR A 377 -21.41 -10.34 8.63
CA TYR A 377 -21.20 -9.04 7.98
C TYR A 377 -21.14 -9.07 6.44
N ILE A 378 -21.89 -9.98 5.81
CA ILE A 378 -21.94 -10.12 4.35
C ILE A 378 -22.55 -8.90 3.64
N GLU A 379 -23.35 -8.12 4.36
CA GLU A 379 -23.90 -6.85 3.88
C GLU A 379 -22.83 -5.77 3.69
N GLN A 380 -21.68 -5.89 4.37
CA GLN A 380 -20.55 -4.96 4.27
C GLN A 380 -19.41 -5.46 3.38
N SER A 381 -19.48 -6.72 2.94
CA SER A 381 -18.37 -7.38 2.25
C SER A 381 -18.82 -7.90 0.89
N SER A 382 -18.16 -7.49 -0.19
CA SER A 382 -18.39 -8.08 -1.52
C SER A 382 -18.06 -9.57 -1.50
N PHE A 383 -18.73 -10.38 -2.32
CA PHE A 383 -18.42 -11.82 -2.43
C PHE A 383 -17.02 -11.99 -3.02
N PRO A 384 -16.05 -12.60 -2.28
CA PRO A 384 -14.70 -12.79 -2.78
C PRO A 384 -14.66 -13.88 -3.85
N ILE A 385 -14.33 -13.50 -5.08
CA ILE A 385 -14.21 -14.40 -6.24
C ILE A 385 -13.09 -13.89 -7.15
N ALA A 386 -12.16 -14.77 -7.52
CA ALA A 386 -11.23 -14.52 -8.61
C ALA A 386 -10.86 -15.82 -9.33
N PHE A 387 -10.89 -15.80 -10.67
CA PHE A 387 -10.27 -16.85 -11.47
C PHE A 387 -8.78 -16.56 -11.65
N PHE A 388 -7.99 -17.63 -11.74
CA PHE A 388 -6.59 -17.57 -12.14
C PHE A 388 -6.20 -18.84 -12.91
N VAL A 389 -5.05 -18.80 -13.59
CA VAL A 389 -4.53 -19.95 -14.34
C VAL A 389 -3.25 -20.46 -13.70
N GLU A 390 -3.23 -21.76 -13.38
CA GLU A 390 -2.06 -22.46 -12.86
C GLU A 390 -1.75 -23.67 -13.74
N ASN A 391 -0.54 -23.74 -14.30
CA ASN A 391 -0.12 -24.82 -15.20
C ASN A 391 -1.13 -25.14 -16.34
N GLY A 392 -1.78 -24.10 -16.88
CA GLY A 392 -2.79 -24.21 -17.93
C GLY A 392 -4.19 -24.62 -17.45
N ARG A 393 -4.40 -24.79 -16.15
CA ARG A 393 -5.71 -25.08 -15.54
C ARG A 393 -6.33 -23.80 -14.99
N THR A 394 -7.59 -23.53 -15.34
CA THR A 394 -8.38 -22.46 -14.74
C THR A 394 -8.88 -22.88 -13.37
N LEU A 395 -8.45 -22.17 -12.33
CA LEU A 395 -8.84 -22.39 -10.94
C LEU A 395 -9.61 -21.18 -10.39
N LEU A 396 -10.30 -21.37 -9.27
CA LEU A 396 -11.12 -20.36 -8.64
C LEU A 396 -10.73 -20.16 -7.17
N ALA A 397 -10.26 -18.96 -6.83
CA ALA A 397 -10.20 -18.50 -5.45
C ALA A 397 -11.56 -17.91 -5.05
N HIS A 398 -12.16 -18.40 -3.96
CA HIS A 398 -13.45 -17.91 -3.50
C HIS A 398 -13.67 -18.08 -1.99
N GLY A 399 -14.64 -17.34 -1.46
CA GLY A 399 -15.08 -17.51 -0.07
C GLY A 399 -15.82 -18.82 0.16
N THR A 400 -15.53 -19.47 1.29
CA THR A 400 -16.16 -20.74 1.74
C THR A 400 -16.76 -20.65 3.14
N GLU A 401 -16.14 -19.87 4.02
CA GLU A 401 -16.70 -19.43 5.31
C GLU A 401 -16.74 -17.89 5.33
N TRP A 402 -17.13 -17.29 6.46
CA TRP A 402 -17.22 -15.83 6.56
C TRP A 402 -15.84 -15.14 6.51
N ASN A 403 -14.80 -15.80 7.03
CA ASN A 403 -13.40 -15.36 7.13
C ASN A 403 -12.42 -16.33 6.45
N ARG A 404 -12.88 -17.08 5.44
CA ARG A 404 -12.06 -18.08 4.74
C ARG A 404 -12.14 -17.92 3.24
N LEU A 405 -10.98 -17.96 2.61
CA LEU A 405 -10.82 -18.20 1.18
C LEU A 405 -10.30 -19.61 0.93
N ASP A 406 -10.72 -20.18 -0.19
CA ASP A 406 -10.19 -21.44 -0.70
C ASP A 406 -10.02 -21.41 -2.21
N ILE A 407 -9.21 -22.32 -2.72
CA ILE A 407 -9.06 -22.60 -4.15
C ILE A 407 -9.84 -23.88 -4.47
N SER A 408 -10.73 -23.81 -5.47
CA SER A 408 -11.40 -24.97 -6.06
C SER A 408 -11.03 -25.13 -7.53
N ASP A 409 -11.06 -26.36 -8.03
CA ASP A 409 -11.09 -26.66 -9.46
C ASP A 409 -12.56 -26.66 -9.93
N PRO A 410 -13.00 -25.67 -10.73
CA PRO A 410 -14.38 -25.63 -11.20
C PRO A 410 -14.77 -26.81 -12.07
N SER A 411 -13.81 -27.42 -12.80
CA SER A 411 -14.10 -28.51 -13.75
C SER A 411 -14.42 -29.83 -13.05
N SER A 412 -13.76 -30.12 -11.94
CA SER A 412 -13.98 -31.32 -11.13
C SER A 412 -14.90 -31.09 -9.93
N GLY A 413 -15.03 -29.84 -9.48
CA GLY A 413 -15.69 -29.47 -8.23
C GLY A 413 -14.85 -29.77 -6.98
N GLU A 414 -13.57 -30.13 -7.15
CA GLU A 414 -12.66 -30.44 -6.06
C GLU A 414 -12.19 -29.17 -5.33
N LEU A 415 -12.25 -29.20 -4.00
CA LEU A 415 -11.63 -28.19 -3.14
C LEU A 415 -10.14 -28.53 -2.99
N LEU A 416 -9.25 -27.65 -3.45
CA LEU A 416 -7.81 -27.90 -3.52
C LEU A 416 -7.05 -27.47 -2.27
N THR A 417 -7.63 -26.57 -1.46
CA THR A 417 -7.02 -26.06 -0.21
C THR A 417 -7.78 -26.46 1.06
N PRO A 418 -8.32 -27.69 1.20
CA PRO A 418 -9.17 -28.04 2.33
C PRO A 418 -8.38 -27.97 3.65
N ARG A 419 -8.94 -27.26 4.64
CA ARG A 419 -8.40 -27.17 6.00
C ARG A 419 -9.50 -26.90 7.01
N LEU A 420 -9.26 -27.26 8.28
CA LEU A 420 -10.21 -27.02 9.36
C LEU A 420 -10.20 -25.56 9.78
N THR A 421 -11.36 -24.90 9.87
CA THR A 421 -11.41 -23.53 10.39
C THR A 421 -11.07 -23.52 11.89
N PRO A 422 -10.05 -22.75 12.34
CA PRO A 422 -9.72 -22.66 13.75
C PRO A 422 -10.87 -22.03 14.54
N GLU A 423 -11.34 -22.73 15.57
CA GLU A 423 -12.37 -22.22 16.49
C GLU A 423 -11.71 -21.44 17.63
N HIS A 424 -12.21 -20.24 17.91
CA HIS A 424 -11.78 -19.45 19.06
C HIS A 424 -12.85 -19.41 20.14
N GLU A 425 -12.45 -19.76 21.37
CA GLU A 425 -13.27 -19.56 22.55
C GLU A 425 -12.91 -18.25 23.24
N ARG A 426 -13.91 -17.40 23.49
CA ARG A 426 -13.71 -16.11 24.17
C ARG A 426 -12.99 -16.29 25.51
N GLY A 427 -11.90 -15.56 25.70
CA GLY A 427 -11.08 -15.60 26.92
C GLY A 427 -9.95 -16.64 26.89
N LYS A 428 -9.80 -17.42 25.80
CA LYS A 428 -8.62 -18.23 25.53
C LYS A 428 -7.69 -17.54 24.53
N PRO A 429 -6.39 -17.88 24.50
CA PRO A 429 -5.47 -17.44 23.44
C PRO A 429 -6.00 -17.82 22.05
N LEU A 430 -5.71 -16.98 21.06
CA LEU A 430 -6.06 -17.26 19.67
C LEU A 430 -5.30 -18.50 19.18
N PRO A 431 -5.98 -19.51 18.58
CA PRO A 431 -5.29 -20.64 17.99
C PRO A 431 -4.48 -20.18 16.76
N PRO A 432 -3.47 -20.96 16.33
CA PRO A 432 -2.78 -20.74 15.05
C PRO A 432 -3.77 -20.60 13.90
N HIS A 433 -3.47 -19.71 12.95
CA HIS A 433 -4.29 -19.45 11.76
C HIS A 433 -5.71 -18.92 12.03
N TYR A 434 -6.03 -18.55 13.28
CA TYR A 434 -7.25 -17.79 13.54
C TYR A 434 -7.18 -16.45 12.81
N LEU A 435 -8.21 -16.14 12.03
CA LEU A 435 -8.29 -14.95 11.21
C LEU A 435 -9.58 -14.20 11.51
N ASP A 436 -9.48 -12.94 11.93
CA ASP A 436 -10.63 -12.05 12.10
C ASP A 436 -10.61 -10.99 11.00
N TYR A 437 -10.87 -11.47 9.79
CA TYR A 437 -10.75 -10.70 8.55
C TYR A 437 -11.94 -10.99 7.65
N PHE A 438 -12.53 -9.94 7.10
CA PHE A 438 -13.67 -9.98 6.20
C PHE A 438 -13.18 -9.78 4.77
N HIS A 439 -13.15 -10.87 4.01
CA HIS A 439 -12.70 -10.87 2.62
C HIS A 439 -13.70 -10.16 1.70
N CYS A 440 -13.19 -9.33 0.78
CA CYS A 440 -13.98 -8.56 -0.18
C CYS A 440 -13.54 -8.88 -1.62
N ARG A 441 -13.55 -7.89 -2.53
CA ARG A 441 -13.15 -8.10 -3.91
C ARG A 441 -11.71 -8.62 -3.99
N LEU A 442 -11.54 -9.68 -4.78
CA LEU A 442 -10.24 -10.26 -5.11
C LEU A 442 -9.79 -9.79 -6.50
N THR A 443 -8.50 -9.58 -6.68
CA THR A 443 -7.89 -9.36 -7.99
C THR A 443 -6.61 -10.16 -8.14
N VAL A 444 -6.33 -10.65 -9.34
CA VAL A 444 -5.18 -11.48 -9.66
C VAL A 444 -4.27 -10.71 -10.60
N SER A 445 -2.97 -10.76 -10.31
CA SER A 445 -1.91 -10.17 -11.13
C SER A 445 -1.92 -10.71 -12.58
N PRO A 446 -1.47 -9.91 -13.56
CA PRO A 446 -1.45 -10.34 -14.96
C PRO A 446 -0.69 -11.64 -15.22
N ASP A 447 0.41 -11.89 -14.49
CA ASP A 447 1.22 -13.11 -14.58
C ASP A 447 0.66 -14.31 -13.79
N GLN A 448 -0.51 -14.11 -13.15
CA GLN A 448 -1.24 -15.12 -12.38
C GLN A 448 -0.49 -15.59 -11.11
N GLN A 449 0.52 -14.85 -10.63
CA GLN A 449 1.36 -15.28 -9.50
C GLN A 449 0.88 -14.73 -8.15
N TRP A 450 0.25 -13.55 -8.16
CA TRP A 450 -0.21 -12.84 -6.98
C TRP A 450 -1.72 -12.66 -6.98
N ILE A 451 -2.32 -12.75 -5.80
CA ILE A 451 -3.69 -12.35 -5.51
C ILE A 451 -3.70 -11.24 -4.46
N VAL A 452 -4.62 -10.31 -4.59
CA VAL A 452 -4.85 -9.22 -3.65
C VAL A 452 -6.30 -9.28 -3.16
N ASP A 453 -6.47 -9.12 -1.86
CA ASP A 453 -7.75 -8.95 -1.18
C ASP A 453 -7.91 -7.51 -0.70
N ASN A 454 -9.09 -6.95 -0.95
CA ASN A 454 -9.47 -5.60 -0.58
C ASN A 454 -10.44 -5.58 0.62
N GLY A 455 -10.24 -6.51 1.55
CA GLY A 455 -11.07 -6.75 2.72
C GLY A 455 -10.83 -5.77 3.87
N TRP A 456 -11.31 -6.15 5.05
CA TRP A 456 -11.27 -5.32 6.26
C TRP A 456 -11.24 -6.15 7.55
N VAL A 457 -10.86 -5.51 8.66
CA VAL A 457 -10.80 -6.10 10.02
C VAL A 457 -11.65 -5.29 10.99
N TRP A 458 -12.11 -5.91 12.09
CA TRP A 458 -13.01 -5.27 13.04
C TRP A 458 -12.43 -4.02 13.74
N GLN A 459 -13.32 -3.07 14.10
CA GLN A 459 -13.11 -1.62 14.33
C GLN A 459 -13.02 -0.83 13.02
N PRO A 460 -14.02 -1.03 12.15
CA PRO A 460 -13.85 -1.47 10.77
C PRO A 460 -12.73 -0.72 10.02
N VAL A 461 -11.61 -1.41 9.79
CA VAL A 461 -10.46 -0.88 9.05
C VAL A 461 -10.26 -1.67 7.77
N GLY A 462 -10.34 -1.01 6.62
CA GLY A 462 -9.96 -1.64 5.35
C GLY A 462 -8.49 -2.00 5.35
N CYS A 463 -8.17 -3.22 4.95
CA CYS A 463 -6.84 -3.79 5.04
C CYS A 463 -6.55 -4.51 3.74
N ILE A 464 -5.79 -3.88 2.84
CA ILE A 464 -5.43 -4.53 1.58
C ILE A 464 -4.29 -5.51 1.84
N THR A 465 -4.50 -6.79 1.53
CA THR A 465 -3.50 -7.83 1.67
C THR A 465 -3.18 -8.49 0.34
N ALA A 466 -1.93 -8.93 0.17
CA ALA A 466 -1.45 -9.59 -1.03
C ALA A 466 -0.63 -10.83 -0.68
N TRP A 467 -0.76 -11.90 -1.46
CA TRP A 467 0.05 -13.11 -1.28
C TRP A 467 0.26 -13.89 -2.57
N HIS A 468 1.19 -14.83 -2.53
CA HIS A 468 1.64 -15.62 -3.67
C HIS A 468 0.75 -16.86 -3.88
N LEU A 469 0.09 -16.94 -5.03
CA LEU A 469 -0.88 -17.98 -5.40
C LEU A 469 -0.25 -19.39 -5.45
N PRO A 470 0.90 -19.63 -6.11
CA PRO A 470 1.53 -20.95 -6.12
C PRO A 470 1.88 -21.46 -4.72
N THR A 471 2.36 -20.57 -3.84
CA THR A 471 2.66 -20.94 -2.44
C THR A 471 1.38 -21.31 -1.71
N TRP A 472 0.30 -20.54 -1.88
CA TRP A 472 -0.98 -20.85 -1.25
C TRP A 472 -1.54 -22.21 -1.70
N LEU A 473 -1.42 -22.52 -2.99
CA LEU A 473 -1.95 -23.74 -3.58
C LEU A 473 -1.12 -24.99 -3.25
N HIS A 474 0.21 -24.90 -3.32
CA HIS A 474 1.08 -26.08 -3.32
C HIS A 474 1.90 -26.27 -2.04
N ASP A 475 2.25 -25.18 -1.35
CA ASP A 475 3.24 -25.21 -0.27
C ASP A 475 2.63 -24.94 1.11
N ASN A 476 1.74 -23.96 1.20
CA ASN A 476 1.14 -23.47 2.44
C ASN A 476 -0.34 -23.12 2.27
N VAL A 477 -1.21 -24.04 2.66
CA VAL A 477 -2.66 -23.87 2.61
C VAL A 477 -3.17 -22.68 3.46
N TRP A 478 -2.36 -22.17 4.39
CA TRP A 478 -2.67 -21.04 5.28
C TRP A 478 -2.14 -19.69 4.80
N GLU A 479 -1.68 -19.60 3.55
CA GLU A 479 -1.03 -18.38 3.06
C GLU A 479 -1.94 -17.13 3.11
N SER A 480 -3.25 -17.32 2.89
CA SER A 480 -4.26 -16.25 2.97
C SER A 480 -4.55 -15.76 4.40
N GLU A 481 -4.10 -16.48 5.43
CA GLU A 481 -4.38 -16.19 6.83
C GLU A 481 -3.19 -15.51 7.51
N ASP A 482 -2.11 -16.26 7.73
CA ASP A 482 -0.90 -15.80 8.42
C ASP A 482 0.37 -16.32 7.73
N GLY A 483 0.27 -16.53 6.41
CA GLY A 483 1.38 -16.89 5.54
C GLY A 483 2.57 -15.95 5.65
N ALA A 484 3.79 -16.51 5.55
CA ALA A 484 5.01 -15.73 5.69
C ALA A 484 5.28 -14.80 4.49
N ILE A 485 4.72 -15.12 3.32
CA ILE A 485 4.89 -14.32 2.09
C ILE A 485 3.85 -13.20 2.05
N GLN A 486 2.67 -13.41 2.65
CA GLN A 486 1.61 -12.40 2.77
C GLN A 486 2.15 -11.03 3.19
N LYS A 487 1.57 -9.98 2.59
CA LYS A 487 1.86 -8.57 2.86
C LYS A 487 0.56 -7.81 3.09
N VAL A 488 0.55 -6.96 4.12
CA VAL A 488 -0.43 -5.88 4.25
C VAL A 488 0.13 -4.69 3.49
N LEU A 489 -0.60 -4.21 2.47
CA LEU A 489 -0.17 -3.07 1.65
C LEU A 489 -0.52 -1.74 2.32
N CYS A 490 -1.76 -1.61 2.80
CA CYS A 490 -2.19 -0.42 3.53
C CYS A 490 -3.42 -0.70 4.40
N MET A 491 -3.59 0.13 5.43
CA MET A 491 -4.78 0.17 6.29
C MET A 491 -5.52 1.50 6.10
N ARG A 492 -6.85 1.46 6.09
CA ARG A 492 -7.73 2.60 5.81
C ARG A 492 -8.98 2.50 6.68
N ASP A 493 -8.98 3.22 7.79
CA ASP A 493 -10.10 3.26 8.74
C ASP A 493 -11.39 3.68 8.04
N GLY A 494 -12.47 2.93 8.25
CA GLY A 494 -13.77 3.21 7.64
C GLY A 494 -13.83 3.09 6.11
N PHE A 495 -12.79 2.57 5.43
CA PHE A 495 -12.75 2.48 3.96
C PHE A 495 -12.13 1.19 3.42
N TRP A 496 -12.97 0.33 2.84
CA TRP A 496 -12.58 -0.94 2.21
C TRP A 496 -13.29 -1.13 0.87
N ASP A 497 -12.89 -2.18 0.14
CA ASP A 497 -13.46 -2.54 -1.16
C ASP A 497 -13.44 -1.41 -2.22
N GLY A 498 -12.55 -0.43 -2.04
CA GLY A 498 -12.40 0.73 -2.91
C GLY A 498 -11.64 0.44 -4.21
N PRO A 499 -11.51 1.43 -5.11
CA PRO A 499 -10.89 1.23 -6.42
C PRO A 499 -9.41 0.84 -6.35
N LEU A 500 -9.03 -0.14 -7.16
CA LEU A 500 -7.65 -0.57 -7.37
C LEU A 500 -7.47 -1.16 -8.78
N CYS A 501 -6.25 -1.17 -9.30
CA CYS A 501 -5.91 -1.90 -10.52
C CYS A 501 -4.42 -2.29 -10.56
N TRP A 502 -4.09 -3.36 -11.29
CA TRP A 502 -2.69 -3.71 -11.56
C TRP A 502 -2.10 -2.75 -12.58
N VAL A 503 -0.90 -2.24 -12.30
CA VAL A 503 -0.09 -1.43 -13.21
C VAL A 503 0.89 -2.33 -13.97
N ASP A 504 1.41 -3.35 -13.30
CA ASP A 504 2.19 -4.41 -13.93
C ASP A 504 2.00 -5.73 -13.16
N GLN A 505 2.96 -6.66 -13.27
CA GLN A 505 2.93 -7.97 -12.62
C GLN A 505 3.10 -7.92 -11.09
N HIS A 506 3.68 -6.84 -10.55
CA HIS A 506 3.99 -6.66 -9.13
C HIS A 506 3.51 -5.34 -8.54
N VAL A 507 3.15 -4.36 -9.36
CA VAL A 507 2.73 -3.05 -8.90
C VAL A 507 1.21 -2.92 -8.93
N LEU A 508 0.64 -2.63 -7.77
CA LEU A 508 -0.78 -2.35 -7.57
C LEU A 508 -1.01 -0.86 -7.34
N ALA A 509 -1.89 -0.26 -8.14
CA ALA A 509 -2.44 1.07 -7.88
C ALA A 509 -3.64 0.96 -6.96
N VAL A 510 -3.61 1.66 -5.83
CA VAL A 510 -4.67 1.73 -4.83
C VAL A 510 -5.18 3.17 -4.76
N TRP A 511 -6.49 3.35 -4.82
CA TRP A 511 -7.08 4.68 -4.73
C TRP A 511 -7.05 5.24 -3.31
N GLY A 512 -6.77 6.55 -3.26
CA GLY A 512 -6.94 7.44 -2.13
C GLY A 512 -5.70 7.59 -1.24
N TYR A 513 -5.47 8.82 -0.77
CA TYR A 513 -4.38 9.17 0.14
C TYR A 513 -4.95 9.55 1.51
N GLY A 514 -4.29 9.07 2.57
CA GLY A 514 -4.74 9.13 3.95
C GLY A 514 -5.18 7.77 4.48
N ASP A 515 -5.19 7.66 5.81
CA ASP A 515 -5.45 6.39 6.51
C ASP A 515 -6.85 6.32 7.12
N ALA A 516 -7.69 7.33 6.93
CA ALA A 516 -9.07 7.39 7.41
C ALA A 516 -10.02 7.85 6.31
N GLY A 517 -10.96 6.98 5.94
CA GLY A 517 -11.87 7.09 4.81
C GLY A 517 -12.63 8.41 4.74
N GLU A 518 -13.08 8.92 5.89
CA GLU A 518 -13.79 10.20 6.00
C GLU A 518 -12.97 11.38 5.45
N TRP A 519 -11.64 11.30 5.56
CA TRP A 519 -10.72 12.39 5.24
C TRP A 519 -9.81 12.07 4.06
N MET A 520 -9.97 10.91 3.42
CA MET A 520 -9.14 10.52 2.30
C MET A 520 -9.32 11.50 1.13
N VAL A 521 -8.20 11.85 0.50
CA VAL A 521 -8.20 12.72 -0.69
C VAL A 521 -8.02 11.91 -1.97
N PRO A 522 -8.64 12.33 -3.09
CA PRO A 522 -8.41 11.75 -4.41
C PRO A 522 -6.92 11.64 -4.75
N ALA A 523 -6.44 10.41 -4.86
CA ALA A 523 -5.05 10.10 -5.16
C ALA A 523 -4.94 8.65 -5.64
N VAL A 524 -3.76 8.28 -6.12
CA VAL A 524 -3.35 6.90 -6.33
C VAL A 524 -2.03 6.68 -5.60
N ARG A 525 -1.96 5.60 -4.84
CA ARG A 525 -0.75 5.07 -4.17
C ARG A 525 -0.34 3.80 -4.90
N LEU A 526 0.95 3.65 -5.19
CA LEU A 526 1.52 2.51 -5.90
C LEU A 526 2.25 1.61 -4.91
N PHE A 527 1.97 0.32 -4.92
CA PHE A 527 2.57 -0.65 -4.01
C PHE A 527 3.24 -1.79 -4.79
N ASP A 528 4.46 -2.16 -4.40
CA ASP A 528 5.01 -3.47 -4.76
C ASP A 528 4.37 -4.54 -3.86
N VAL A 529 3.64 -5.48 -4.46
CA VAL A 529 2.87 -6.47 -3.71
C VAL A 529 3.74 -7.53 -3.04
N ALA A 530 4.97 -7.75 -3.53
CA ALA A 530 5.86 -8.77 -3.01
C ALA A 530 6.57 -8.31 -1.74
N SER A 531 6.99 -7.05 -1.69
CA SER A 531 7.61 -6.45 -0.51
C SER A 531 6.60 -5.78 0.42
N GLY A 532 5.41 -5.42 -0.07
CA GLY A 532 4.43 -4.60 0.63
C GLY A 532 4.81 -3.11 0.69
N THR A 533 5.82 -2.68 -0.08
CA THR A 533 6.35 -1.32 -0.02
C THR A 533 5.50 -0.39 -0.87
N GLU A 534 5.07 0.74 -0.28
CA GLU A 534 4.58 1.87 -1.04
C GLU A 534 5.73 2.52 -1.81
N LEU A 535 5.62 2.55 -3.13
CA LEU A 535 6.63 3.07 -4.04
C LEU A 535 6.52 4.58 -4.17
N ARG A 536 5.31 5.08 -4.45
CA ARG A 536 5.01 6.49 -4.65
C ARG A 536 3.50 6.73 -4.67
N TRP A 537 3.08 7.98 -4.60
CA TRP A 537 1.69 8.38 -4.79
C TRP A 537 1.57 9.68 -5.56
N PHE A 538 0.40 9.95 -6.13
CA PHE A 538 0.07 11.24 -6.72
C PHE A 538 -1.42 11.59 -6.59
N ALA A 539 -1.71 12.89 -6.53
CA ALA A 539 -3.04 13.42 -6.28
C ALA A 539 -3.87 13.55 -7.56
N GLY A 540 -5.19 13.44 -7.42
CA GLY A 540 -6.15 13.80 -8.46
C GLY A 540 -7.04 12.67 -9.00
N PRO A 541 -6.57 11.42 -9.19
CA PRO A 541 -7.43 10.34 -9.67
C PRO A 541 -8.69 10.15 -8.82
N LYS A 542 -9.83 9.98 -9.49
CA LYS A 542 -11.15 9.78 -8.87
C LYS A 542 -11.90 8.61 -9.51
N GLY A 543 -12.67 7.91 -8.70
CA GLY A 543 -13.53 6.83 -9.17
C GLY A 543 -12.77 5.54 -9.47
N SER A 544 -13.31 4.75 -10.40
CA SER A 544 -12.73 3.47 -10.82
C SER A 544 -11.37 3.67 -11.47
N LEU A 545 -10.49 2.69 -11.32
CA LEU A 545 -9.16 2.69 -11.91
C LEU A 545 -9.02 1.58 -12.95
N ALA A 546 -8.34 1.87 -14.05
CA ALA A 546 -7.86 0.87 -14.99
C ALA A 546 -6.50 1.32 -15.53
N PHE A 547 -5.67 0.38 -15.95
CA PHE A 547 -4.34 0.66 -16.47
C PHE A 547 -4.08 -0.10 -17.78
N ASP A 548 -3.46 0.58 -18.74
CA ASP A 548 -2.85 -0.02 -19.93
C ASP A 548 -1.50 0.69 -20.22
N SER A 549 -1.49 1.67 -21.13
CA SER A 549 -0.31 2.53 -21.38
C SER A 549 -0.32 3.76 -20.47
N TYR A 550 -1.47 4.05 -19.90
CA TYR A 550 -1.72 5.15 -18.97
C TYR A 550 -2.58 4.61 -17.83
N LEU A 551 -2.56 5.34 -16.71
CA LEU A 551 -3.59 5.13 -15.70
C LEU A 551 -4.84 5.92 -16.08
N PHE A 552 -5.98 5.25 -16.02
CA PHE A 552 -7.29 5.86 -16.22
C PHE A 552 -8.01 5.93 -14.88
N SER A 553 -8.64 7.07 -14.62
CA SER A 553 -9.58 7.20 -13.52
C SER A 553 -10.93 7.68 -14.05
N PHE A 554 -12.02 6.98 -13.74
CA PHE A 554 -13.33 7.31 -14.29
C PHE A 554 -14.50 6.98 -13.39
N SER A 555 -15.57 7.78 -13.51
CA SER A 555 -16.85 7.53 -12.85
C SER A 555 -18.01 8.16 -13.62
N SER A 556 -19.22 7.76 -13.25
CA SER A 556 -20.45 8.42 -13.70
C SER A 556 -20.54 9.90 -13.28
N ASP A 557 -19.79 10.28 -12.24
CA ASP A 557 -19.95 11.58 -11.56
C ASP A 557 -18.90 12.59 -12.03
N ASP A 558 -17.63 12.18 -12.16
CA ASP A 558 -16.50 13.05 -12.52
C ASP A 558 -16.07 12.96 -13.99
N GLY A 559 -16.53 11.96 -14.75
CA GLY A 559 -16.10 11.73 -16.14
C GLY A 559 -14.84 10.87 -16.24
N LEU A 560 -14.04 11.08 -17.28
CA LEU A 560 -12.79 10.34 -17.54
C LEU A 560 -11.56 11.24 -17.39
N ALA A 561 -10.54 10.76 -16.69
CA ALA A 561 -9.19 11.35 -16.69
C ALA A 561 -8.13 10.30 -17.07
N VAL A 562 -7.10 10.77 -17.78
CA VAL A 562 -5.92 9.99 -18.19
C VAL A 562 -4.70 10.56 -17.49
N TRP A 563 -3.88 9.69 -16.91
CA TRP A 563 -2.75 10.05 -16.08
C TRP A 563 -1.49 9.35 -16.55
N ASP A 564 -0.39 10.09 -16.52
CA ASP A 564 0.94 9.51 -16.65
C ASP A 564 1.34 8.85 -15.33
N ILE A 565 1.59 7.55 -15.39
CA ILE A 565 1.87 6.73 -14.21
C ILE A 565 3.29 6.90 -13.67
N GLU A 566 4.16 7.66 -14.31
CA GLU A 566 5.51 7.94 -13.80
C GLU A 566 5.55 9.27 -13.07
N THR A 567 4.99 10.30 -13.68
CA THR A 567 5.01 11.68 -13.18
C THR A 567 3.78 12.03 -12.34
N GLY A 568 2.69 11.24 -12.42
CA GLY A 568 1.41 11.57 -11.81
C GLY A 568 0.68 12.75 -12.47
N GLY A 569 1.14 13.19 -13.65
CA GLY A 569 0.52 14.29 -14.39
C GLY A 569 -0.76 13.87 -15.10
N ARG A 570 -1.82 14.67 -14.97
CA ARG A 570 -3.05 14.51 -15.76
C ARG A 570 -2.79 14.94 -17.21
N LEU A 571 -2.93 13.99 -18.11
CA LEU A 571 -2.69 14.15 -19.54
C LEU A 571 -3.94 14.57 -20.32
N LEU A 572 -5.11 14.14 -19.83
CA LEU A 572 -6.41 14.43 -20.43
C LEU A 572 -7.49 14.40 -19.34
N TYR A 573 -8.48 15.30 -19.45
CA TYR A 573 -9.70 15.27 -18.66
C TYR A 573 -10.93 15.53 -19.55
N VAL A 574 -11.94 14.68 -19.43
CA VAL A 574 -13.15 14.68 -20.25
C VAL A 574 -14.37 14.56 -19.34
N ALA A 575 -14.85 15.68 -18.82
CA ALA A 575 -15.95 15.73 -17.85
C ALA A 575 -17.31 15.26 -18.39
N ASP A 576 -17.53 15.38 -19.71
CA ASP A 576 -18.79 15.04 -20.38
C ASP A 576 -18.83 13.59 -20.90
N PHE A 577 -17.72 12.84 -20.78
CA PHE A 577 -17.68 11.42 -21.07
C PHE A 577 -17.53 10.63 -19.76
N ARG A 578 -18.58 9.88 -19.41
CA ARG A 578 -18.77 9.28 -18.08
C ARG A 578 -18.83 7.75 -18.16
N PRO A 579 -17.72 7.08 -18.52
CA PRO A 579 -17.70 5.63 -18.61
C PRO A 579 -17.78 5.00 -17.23
N THR A 580 -18.27 3.78 -17.19
CA THR A 580 -18.32 2.95 -15.98
C THR A 580 -17.52 1.67 -16.12
N HIS A 581 -17.06 1.35 -17.34
CA HIS A 581 -16.26 0.15 -17.60
C HIS A 581 -15.12 0.44 -18.59
N TYR A 582 -14.11 -0.41 -18.55
CA TYR A 582 -12.97 -0.42 -19.46
C TYR A 582 -12.71 -1.83 -19.99
N HIS A 583 -12.37 -1.95 -21.27
CA HIS A 583 -12.03 -3.21 -21.92
C HIS A 583 -10.55 -3.18 -22.34
N HIS A 584 -9.71 -3.98 -21.69
CA HIS A 584 -8.26 -3.96 -21.92
C HIS A 584 -7.87 -4.44 -23.33
N GLY A 585 -8.47 -5.55 -23.78
CA GLY A 585 -8.12 -6.13 -25.10
C GLY A 585 -8.45 -5.21 -26.29
N ALA A 586 -9.61 -4.53 -26.25
CA ALA A 586 -10.04 -3.57 -27.27
C ALA A 586 -9.54 -2.13 -27.01
N LYS A 587 -9.02 -1.83 -25.81
CA LYS A 587 -8.63 -0.50 -25.33
C LYS A 587 -9.76 0.53 -25.41
N GLN A 588 -10.95 0.14 -24.94
CA GLN A 588 -12.16 0.94 -25.06
C GLN A 588 -12.88 1.12 -23.74
N PHE A 589 -13.36 2.34 -23.52
CA PHE A 589 -14.28 2.70 -22.45
C PHE A 589 -15.71 2.44 -22.87
N LEU A 590 -16.57 2.12 -21.90
CA LEU A 590 -17.99 1.88 -22.14
C LEU A 590 -18.87 2.70 -21.19
N VAL A 591 -19.86 3.37 -21.78
CA VAL A 591 -21.04 3.91 -21.10
C VAL A 591 -22.23 3.03 -21.50
N PRO A 592 -22.70 2.11 -20.64
CA PRO A 592 -23.96 1.43 -20.86
C PRO A 592 -25.11 2.42 -20.67
N GLY A 593 -26.04 2.46 -21.62
CA GLY A 593 -27.28 3.23 -21.55
C GLY A 593 -28.51 2.32 -21.51
N GLU A 594 -29.69 2.94 -21.50
CA GLU A 594 -30.97 2.25 -21.58
C GLU A 594 -31.22 1.68 -22.98
N ASP A 595 -32.15 0.72 -23.07
CA ASP A 595 -32.67 0.15 -24.33
C ASP A 595 -31.60 -0.34 -25.32
N GLY A 596 -30.52 -0.95 -24.79
CA GLY A 596 -29.43 -1.50 -25.59
C GLY A 596 -28.57 -0.45 -26.30
N LYS A 597 -28.62 0.81 -25.85
CA LYS A 597 -27.72 1.87 -26.30
C LYS A 597 -26.40 1.81 -25.52
N PHE A 598 -25.29 1.90 -26.23
CA PHE A 598 -23.94 1.92 -25.67
C PHE A 598 -23.15 3.07 -26.29
N ILE A 599 -22.36 3.78 -25.48
CA ILE A 599 -21.36 4.72 -25.98
C ILE A 599 -19.99 4.13 -25.71
N ILE A 600 -19.24 3.88 -26.78
CA ILE A 600 -17.85 3.43 -26.69
C ILE A 600 -16.92 4.62 -26.86
N GLY A 601 -15.85 4.66 -26.07
CA GLY A 601 -14.80 5.68 -26.14
C GLY A 601 -13.45 5.03 -26.41
N SER A 602 -12.70 5.56 -27.38
CA SER A 602 -11.31 5.12 -27.66
C SER A 602 -10.37 6.31 -27.51
N LEU A 603 -9.25 6.12 -26.81
CA LEU A 603 -8.20 7.12 -26.71
C LEU A 603 -7.46 7.25 -28.04
N GLN A 604 -7.20 8.48 -28.47
CA GLN A 604 -6.46 8.82 -29.69
C GLN A 604 -5.24 9.69 -29.40
#